data_AF-A0A1Y3Y261-F1
#
_entry.id   AF-A0A1Y3Y261-F1
#
_cell.length_a   1.000
_cell.length_b   1.000
_cell.length_c   1.000
_cell.angle_alpha   90.00
_cell.angle_beta   90.00
_cell.angle_gamma   90.00
#
_symmetry.space_group_name_H-M   'P 1'
#
loop_
_entity.id
_entity.type
_entity.pdbx_description
1 polymer ?
#
loop_
_entity_poly.entity_id
_entity_poly.type
_entity_poly.pdbx_seq_one_letter_code
_entity_poly.pdbx_strand_id
1 'polypeptide(L)'
;MRSAVRRLRKAVWILSCHPEKRGGKPVGKTPLTEPEMYALLAKNLSYLRKSQGGLSQRAVARILHLPPKTIMNYENCRATPLAYAVLKLADYYGCSVEDLLTKNLTERK
;
A
#
# COMPACT_ATOMS: atom_id res chain seq x y z
N MET A 1 -26.95 5.44 -12.50
CA MET A 1 -26.88 4.51 -11.34
C MET A 1 -25.49 3.90 -11.08
N ARG A 2 -24.72 3.45 -12.09
CA ARG A 2 -23.38 2.82 -11.88
C ARG A 2 -22.32 3.73 -11.22
N SER A 3 -22.45 5.05 -11.35
CA SER A 3 -21.47 6.03 -10.84
C SER A 3 -21.56 6.27 -9.32
N ALA A 4 -22.78 6.23 -8.76
CA ALA A 4 -23.01 6.43 -7.33
C ALA A 4 -22.53 5.23 -6.49
N VAL A 5 -22.79 4.01 -6.94
CA VAL A 5 -22.33 2.76 -6.30
C VAL A 5 -20.80 2.67 -6.27
N ARG A 6 -20.11 3.15 -7.32
CA ARG A 6 -18.64 3.22 -7.35
C ARG A 6 -18.07 4.26 -6.36
N ARG A 7 -18.79 5.36 -6.10
CA ARG A 7 -18.37 6.37 -5.10
C ARG A 7 -18.55 5.85 -3.67
N LEU A 8 -19.64 5.15 -3.39
CA LEU A 8 -19.89 4.56 -2.07
C LEU A 8 -18.83 3.50 -1.71
N ARG A 9 -18.52 2.58 -2.63
CA ARG A 9 -17.49 1.54 -2.42
C ARG A 9 -16.08 2.13 -2.23
N LYS A 10 -15.74 3.21 -2.94
CA LYS A 10 -14.47 3.94 -2.75
C LYS A 10 -14.39 4.63 -1.39
N ALA A 11 -15.48 5.24 -0.93
CA ALA A 11 -15.52 5.93 0.36
C ALA A 11 -15.36 4.95 1.54
N VAL A 12 -16.03 3.79 1.48
CA VAL A 12 -15.90 2.73 2.48
C VAL A 12 -14.47 2.19 2.55
N TRP A 13 -13.81 1.98 1.39
CA TRP A 13 -12.45 1.46 1.36
C TRP A 13 -11.40 2.48 1.86
N ILE A 14 -11.55 3.76 1.51
CA ILE A 14 -10.69 4.85 2.04
C ILE A 14 -10.84 4.97 3.56
N LEU A 15 -12.06 4.87 4.10
CA LEU A 15 -12.31 4.90 5.54
C LEU A 15 -11.68 3.69 6.26
N SER A 16 -11.67 2.53 5.61
CA SER A 16 -11.03 1.32 6.14
C SER A 16 -9.50 1.42 6.21
N CYS A 17 -8.86 2.30 5.42
CA CYS A 17 -7.41 2.48 5.40
C CYS A 17 -6.88 3.44 6.48
N HIS A 18 -7.77 4.08 7.23
CA HIS A 18 -7.42 4.79 8.45
C HIS A 18 -7.82 3.94 9.66
N PRO A 19 -6.87 3.25 10.32
CA PRO A 19 -7.21 2.50 11.52
C PRO A 19 -7.68 3.48 12.59
N GLU A 20 -8.96 3.37 12.94
CA GLU A 20 -9.54 4.07 14.09
C GLU A 20 -8.80 3.62 15.35
N LYS A 21 -8.20 4.57 16.06
CA LYS A 21 -7.39 4.30 17.26
C LYS A 21 -8.30 3.85 18.40
N ARG A 22 -8.61 2.55 18.45
CA ARG A 22 -9.27 1.97 19.62
C ARG A 22 -8.28 1.93 20.78
N GLY A 23 -8.54 2.75 21.79
CA GLY A 23 -7.82 2.72 23.07
C GLY A 23 -8.09 1.43 23.82
N GLY A 24 -7.25 0.42 23.60
CA GLY A 24 -7.26 -0.85 24.34
C GLY A 24 -5.83 -1.35 24.54
N LYS A 25 -5.51 -1.81 25.76
CA LYS A 25 -4.16 -2.30 26.13
C LYS A 25 -3.74 -3.52 25.29
N PRO A 26 -2.43 -3.71 25.03
CA PRO A 26 -1.95 -4.77 24.13
C PRO A 26 -2.14 -6.15 24.76
N VAL A 27 -3.06 -6.92 24.20
CA VAL A 27 -3.12 -8.38 24.34
C VAL A 27 -2.15 -8.96 23.31
N GLY A 28 -1.34 -9.96 23.69
CA GLY A 28 -0.14 -10.43 22.97
C GLY A 28 -0.25 -10.56 21.45
N LYS A 29 0.85 -10.26 20.73
CA LYS A 29 1.02 -10.18 19.26
C LYS A 29 -0.29 -10.41 18.50
N THR A 30 -1.15 -9.40 18.45
CA THR A 30 -2.37 -9.43 17.66
C THR A 30 -2.01 -9.79 16.21
N PRO A 31 -2.77 -10.68 15.56
CA PRO A 31 -2.56 -10.97 14.14
C PRO A 31 -2.67 -9.67 13.34
N LEU A 32 -1.75 -9.47 12.38
CA LEU A 32 -1.79 -8.34 11.46
C LEU A 32 -3.15 -8.32 10.77
N THR A 33 -3.88 -7.20 10.88
CA THR A 33 -5.18 -7.06 10.22
C THR A 33 -5.00 -6.65 8.76
N GLU A 34 -6.00 -6.97 7.92
CA GLU A 34 -5.99 -6.61 6.49
C GLU A 34 -5.80 -5.09 6.26
N PRO A 35 -6.46 -4.18 7.01
CA PRO A 35 -6.22 -2.74 6.88
C PRO A 35 -4.80 -2.30 7.24
N GLU A 36 -4.22 -2.87 8.29
CA GLU A 36 -2.84 -2.56 8.71
C GLU A 36 -1.83 -3.01 7.65
N MET A 37 -2.04 -4.20 7.07
CA MET A 37 -1.22 -4.71 5.96
C MET A 37 -1.26 -3.76 4.76
N TYR A 38 -2.45 -3.25 4.40
CA TYR A 38 -2.58 -2.29 3.28
C TYR A 38 -1.94 -0.94 3.58
N ALA A 39 -2.07 -0.44 4.82
CA ALA A 39 -1.41 0.78 5.25
C ALA A 39 0.12 0.65 5.22
N LEU A 40 0.66 -0.49 5.68
CA LEU A 40 2.08 -0.80 5.60
C LEU A 40 2.56 -0.84 4.16
N LEU A 41 1.86 -1.57 3.29
CA LEU A 41 2.18 -1.65 1.87
C LEU A 41 2.27 -0.26 1.22
N ALA A 42 1.24 0.58 1.40
CA ALA A 42 1.22 1.91 0.81
C ALA A 42 2.37 2.80 1.30
N LYS A 43 2.66 2.76 2.61
CA LYS A 43 3.76 3.50 3.23
C LYS A 43 5.11 3.02 2.69
N ASN A 44 5.32 1.70 2.62
CA ASN A 44 6.54 1.08 2.12
C ASN A 44 6.79 1.43 0.65
N LEU A 45 5.77 1.37 -0.22
CA LEU A 45 5.90 1.73 -1.62
C LEU A 45 6.33 3.20 -1.81
N SER A 46 5.72 4.11 -1.05
CA SER A 46 6.07 5.54 -1.09
C SER A 46 7.50 5.78 -0.61
N TYR A 47 7.93 5.07 0.44
CA TYR A 47 9.29 5.13 0.97
C TYR A 47 10.32 4.60 -0.03
N LEU A 48 10.14 3.37 -0.53
CA LEU A 48 11.06 2.72 -1.47
C LEU A 48 11.24 3.54 -2.75
N ARG A 49 10.15 4.08 -3.31
CA ARG A 49 10.23 4.96 -4.49
C ARG A 49 11.07 6.21 -4.22
N LYS A 50 10.92 6.82 -3.04
CA LYS A 50 11.64 8.04 -2.68
C LYS A 50 13.10 7.76 -2.35
N SER A 51 13.41 6.63 -1.71
CA SER A 51 14.78 6.26 -1.34
C SER A 51 15.60 5.77 -2.54
N GLN A 52 14.99 5.06 -3.49
CA GLN A 52 15.65 4.65 -4.74
C GLN A 52 15.62 5.77 -5.79
N GLY A 53 16.45 6.79 -5.58
CA GLY A 53 16.72 7.83 -6.59
C GLY A 53 15.62 8.88 -6.76
N GLY A 54 14.65 8.97 -5.84
CA GLY A 54 13.65 10.04 -5.84
C GLY A 54 12.70 10.03 -7.05
N LEU A 55 12.43 8.85 -7.62
CA LEU A 55 11.62 8.72 -8.83
C LEU A 55 10.19 9.23 -8.63
N SER A 56 9.64 9.86 -9.67
CA SER A 56 8.21 10.20 -9.69
C SER A 56 7.33 8.94 -9.80
N GLN A 57 6.10 9.00 -9.30
CA GLN A 57 5.13 7.90 -9.45
C GLN A 57 4.91 7.51 -10.93
N ARG A 58 4.97 8.49 -11.83
CA ARG A 58 4.85 8.28 -13.29
C ARG A 58 6.06 7.54 -13.87
N ALA A 59 7.25 7.77 -13.34
CA ALA A 59 8.45 7.04 -13.77
C ALA A 59 8.37 5.57 -13.38
N VAL A 60 8.07 5.28 -12.10
CA VAL A 60 7.89 3.89 -11.61
C VAL A 60 6.78 3.17 -12.38
N ALA A 61 5.65 3.84 -12.60
CA ALA A 61 4.54 3.26 -13.37
C ALA A 61 4.99 2.82 -14.78
N ARG A 62 5.84 3.61 -15.44
CA ARG A 62 6.36 3.28 -16.77
C ARG A 62 7.29 2.08 -16.74
N ILE A 63 8.17 2.00 -15.74
CA ILE A 63 9.10 0.88 -15.55
C ILE A 63 8.33 -0.42 -15.29
N LEU A 64 7.28 -0.36 -14.48
CA LEU A 64 6.46 -1.52 -14.14
C LEU A 64 5.36 -1.83 -15.17
N HIS A 65 5.26 -1.05 -16.25
CA HIS A 65 4.21 -1.13 -17.26
C HIS A 65 2.78 -1.06 -16.67
N LEU A 66 2.60 -0.18 -15.68
CA LEU A 66 1.33 0.09 -15.03
C LEU A 66 0.79 1.47 -15.41
N PRO A 67 -0.54 1.68 -15.39
CA PRO A 67 -1.10 3.02 -15.49
C PRO A 67 -0.57 3.92 -14.36
N PRO A 68 -0.18 5.18 -14.60
CA PRO A 68 0.34 6.08 -13.55
C PRO A 68 -0.60 6.24 -12.35
N LYS A 69 -1.91 6.22 -12.62
CA LYS A 69 -2.95 6.29 -11.60
C LYS A 69 -2.96 5.09 -10.65
N THR A 70 -2.46 3.94 -11.10
CA THR A 70 -2.38 2.71 -10.30
C THR A 70 -1.37 2.87 -9.18
N ILE A 71 -0.15 3.32 -9.47
CA ILE A 71 0.89 3.59 -8.44
C ILE A 71 0.39 4.63 -7.43
N MET A 72 -0.17 5.74 -7.92
CA MET A 72 -0.76 6.76 -7.06
C MET A 72 -1.87 6.17 -6.15
N ASN A 73 -2.72 5.27 -6.66
CA ASN A 73 -3.75 4.66 -5.84
C ASN A 73 -3.19 3.70 -4.79
N TYR A 74 -2.14 2.94 -5.11
CA TYR A 74 -1.50 2.04 -4.15
C TYR A 74 -0.84 2.82 -3.01
N GLU A 75 -0.07 3.86 -3.32
CA GLU A 75 0.61 4.68 -2.30
C GLU A 75 -0.33 5.50 -1.42
N ASN A 76 -1.56 5.77 -1.88
CA ASN A 76 -2.55 6.56 -1.13
C ASN A 76 -3.64 5.71 -0.49
N CYS A 77 -3.48 4.39 -0.43
CA CYS A 77 -4.51 3.48 0.04
C CYS A 77 -5.87 3.75 -0.64
N ARG A 78 -5.88 3.90 -1.97
CA ARG A 78 -7.11 4.00 -2.80
C ARG A 78 -7.43 2.78 -3.67
N ALA A 79 -6.49 1.85 -3.84
CA ALA A 79 -6.78 0.51 -4.34
C ALA A 79 -5.85 -0.54 -3.71
N THR A 80 -6.35 -1.76 -3.53
CA THR A 80 -5.51 -2.92 -3.20
C THR A 80 -4.85 -3.46 -4.48
N PRO A 81 -3.53 -3.66 -4.51
CA PRO A 81 -2.90 -4.43 -5.58
C PRO A 81 -3.30 -5.92 -5.51
N LEU A 82 -3.43 -6.54 -6.68
CA LEU A 82 -3.53 -7.99 -6.78
C LEU A 82 -2.19 -8.63 -6.38
N ALA A 83 -2.21 -9.90 -5.95
CA ALA A 83 -1.02 -10.64 -5.53
C ALA A 83 0.14 -10.55 -6.54
N TYR A 84 -0.16 -10.68 -7.84
CA TYR A 84 0.85 -10.55 -8.90
C TYR A 84 1.50 -9.15 -8.97
N ALA A 85 0.72 -8.09 -8.73
CA ALA A 85 1.26 -6.74 -8.69
C ALA A 85 2.16 -6.53 -7.46
N VAL A 86 1.80 -7.11 -6.31
CA VAL A 86 2.63 -7.08 -5.10
C VAL A 86 3.97 -7.79 -5.35
N LEU A 87 3.93 -8.96 -5.99
CA LEU A 87 5.13 -9.70 -6.37
C LEU A 87 6.04 -8.85 -7.27
N LYS A 88 5.51 -8.26 -8.36
CA LYS A 88 6.29 -7.38 -9.24
C LYS A 88 6.89 -6.17 -8.52
N LEU A 89 6.16 -5.58 -7.57
CA LEU A 89 6.65 -4.45 -6.80
C LEU A 89 7.80 -4.88 -5.87
N ALA A 90 7.66 -6.03 -5.21
CA ALA A 90 8.68 -6.59 -4.35
C ALA A 90 9.96 -6.91 -5.14
N ASP A 91 9.82 -7.56 -6.30
CA ASP A 91 10.94 -7.86 -7.21
C ASP A 91 11.65 -6.59 -7.68
N TYR A 92 10.90 -5.56 -8.09
CA TYR A 92 11.46 -4.29 -8.55
C TYR A 92 12.25 -3.56 -7.46
N TYR A 93 11.75 -3.56 -6.23
CA TYR A 93 12.42 -2.90 -5.10
C TYR A 93 13.47 -3.78 -4.41
N GLY A 94 13.62 -5.04 -4.81
CA GLY A 94 14.60 -5.97 -4.26
C GLY A 94 14.29 -6.40 -2.82
N CYS A 95 13.02 -6.54 -2.47
CA CYS A 95 12.59 -7.04 -1.15
C CYS A 95 11.65 -8.24 -1.29
N SER A 96 11.43 -9.00 -0.21
CA SER A 96 10.44 -10.08 -0.21
C SER A 96 9.03 -9.51 -0.13
N VAL A 97 8.05 -10.25 -0.68
CA VAL A 97 6.62 -9.92 -0.55
C VAL A 97 6.21 -9.82 0.93
N GLU A 98 6.73 -10.72 1.78
CA GLU A 98 6.46 -10.71 3.21
C GLU A 98 7.00 -9.42 3.87
N ASP A 99 8.24 -9.03 3.58
CA ASP A 99 8.82 -7.79 4.12
C ASP A 99 8.01 -6.57 3.68
N LEU A 100 7.58 -6.54 2.42
CA LEU A 100 6.80 -5.46 1.84
C LEU A 100 5.42 -5.29 2.52
N LEU A 101 4.82 -6.40 2.97
CA LEU A 101 3.46 -6.41 3.55
C LEU A 101 3.43 -6.34 5.09
N THR A 102 4.47 -6.83 5.77
CA THR A 102 4.43 -7.05 7.23
C THR A 102 5.39 -6.17 8.03
N LYS A 103 6.41 -5.59 7.39
CA LYS A 103 7.43 -4.79 8.07
C LYS A 103 7.28 -3.31 7.73
N ASN A 104 7.60 -2.44 8.68
CA ASN A 104 7.69 -1.00 8.44
C ASN A 104 9.09 -0.67 7.90
N LEU A 105 9.24 -0.61 6.58
CA LEU A 105 10.55 -0.44 5.94
C LEU A 105 11.13 0.98 6.15
N THR A 106 10.34 1.94 6.61
CA THR A 106 10.83 3.29 6.90
C THR A 106 11.74 3.36 8.12
N GLU A 107 11.73 2.32 8.96
CA GLU A 107 12.49 2.25 10.21
C GLU A 107 13.79 1.46 10.07
N ARG A 108 14.07 0.85 8.90
CA ARG A 108 15.40 0.32 8.60
C ARG A 108 16.34 1.50 8.33
N LYS A 109 17.09 1.90 9.35
CA LYS A 109 18.28 2.74 9.24
C LYS A 109 19.52 1.87 9.11
#